data_AF-A0A0W1DVM8-F1
#
_entry.id   AF-A0A0W1DVM8-F1
#
_cell.length_a   1.000
_cell.length_b   1.000
_cell.length_c   1.000
_cell.angle_alpha   90.00
_cell.angle_beta   90.00
_cell.angle_gamma   90.00
#
_symmetry.space_group_name_H-M   'P 1'
#
loop_
_entity.id
_entity.type
_entity.pdbx_description
1 polymer ?
#
loop_
_entity_poly.entity_id
_entity_poly.type
_entity_poly.pdbx_seq_one_letter_code
_entity_poly.pdbx_strand_id
1 'polypeptide(L)'
;MRHFVALALLFVLAGCAAMTASPSAPSSAGQCRLTNEDLIANRSLSWPEFDQRQNSRTTWSALGSAGCHEAAAVAYADYLAFGPSISGERYQTTARFHLGRSLAYAGRTEEAARMIATARRETEVGGLHWNDYVQGTVAFLTRDRETLVARQASLAAQSGFANRINAGVLAGLLHCWNRPYLEAAAPACTTASGYQMPAE
;
A
#
# COMPACT_ATOMS: atom_id res chain seq x y z
N MET A 1 -71.11 52.00 -3.85
CA MET A 1 -69.85 51.32 -4.23
C MET A 1 -69.07 51.04 -2.96
N ARG A 2 -68.85 49.76 -2.64
CA ARG A 2 -68.20 49.26 -1.43
C ARG A 2 -66.70 49.17 -1.69
N HIS A 3 -65.85 49.76 -0.85
CA HIS A 3 -64.42 49.42 -0.81
C HIS A 3 -64.08 48.83 0.56
N PHE A 4 -63.55 47.60 0.49
CA PHE A 4 -63.22 46.70 1.57
C PHE A 4 -61.90 47.09 2.24
N VAL A 5 -61.89 46.99 3.56
CA VAL A 5 -60.69 46.88 4.40
C VAL A 5 -60.10 45.49 4.20
N ALA A 6 -58.81 45.39 3.86
CA ALA A 6 -58.07 44.13 3.83
C ALA A 6 -57.04 44.12 4.97
N LEU A 7 -57.34 43.35 6.00
CA LEU A 7 -56.48 43.06 7.14
C LEU A 7 -55.54 41.91 6.74
N ALA A 8 -54.22 42.15 6.71
CA ALA A 8 -53.23 41.11 6.43
C ALA A 8 -52.97 40.29 7.70
N LEU A 9 -53.36 39.01 7.71
CA LEU A 9 -52.94 38.03 8.71
C LEU A 9 -51.55 37.49 8.35
N LEU A 10 -50.57 37.71 9.24
CA LEU A 10 -49.30 36.99 9.24
C LEU A 10 -49.45 35.65 9.96
N PHE A 11 -49.28 34.54 9.23
CA PHE A 11 -49.10 33.20 9.80
C PHE A 11 -47.61 32.94 10.04
N VAL A 12 -47.21 32.77 11.29
CA VAL A 12 -45.89 32.27 11.67
C VAL A 12 -45.97 30.74 11.77
N LEU A 13 -45.38 30.03 10.81
CA LEU A 13 -45.22 28.58 10.85
C LEU A 13 -43.93 28.24 11.61
N ALA A 14 -44.07 27.70 12.82
CA ALA A 14 -42.97 27.08 13.55
C ALA A 14 -42.69 25.68 12.98
N GLY A 15 -41.62 25.54 12.20
CA GLY A 15 -41.17 24.27 11.68
C GLY A 15 -40.31 23.50 12.69
N CYS A 16 -40.82 22.39 13.21
CA CYS A 16 -40.02 21.37 13.89
C CYS A 16 -39.08 20.72 12.87
N ALA A 17 -37.79 21.04 12.91
CA ALA A 17 -36.77 20.29 12.18
C ALA A 17 -36.55 18.94 12.89
N ALA A 18 -37.10 17.87 12.34
CA ALA A 18 -36.74 16.51 12.73
C ALA A 18 -35.28 16.26 12.31
N MET A 19 -34.37 16.14 13.28
CA MET A 19 -33.00 15.69 13.04
C MET A 19 -33.04 14.23 12.61
N THR A 20 -32.94 13.98 11.31
CA THR A 20 -32.70 12.64 10.78
C THR A 20 -31.26 12.25 11.10
N ALA A 21 -31.08 11.33 12.06
CA ALA A 21 -29.80 10.70 12.30
C ALA A 21 -29.35 9.99 11.01
N SER A 22 -28.24 10.44 10.43
CA SER A 22 -27.62 9.75 9.29
C SER A 22 -27.12 8.39 9.75
N PRO A 23 -27.35 7.30 8.99
CA PRO A 23 -26.83 5.99 9.32
C PRO A 23 -25.29 6.06 9.38
N SER A 24 -24.73 5.72 10.53
CA SER A 24 -23.28 5.59 10.71
C SER A 24 -22.74 4.59 9.69
N ALA A 25 -21.73 4.99 8.90
CA ALA A 25 -21.01 4.06 8.03
C ALA A 25 -20.50 2.87 8.87
N PRO A 26 -20.55 1.63 8.35
CA PRO A 26 -20.03 0.48 9.07
C PRO A 26 -18.56 0.73 9.44
N SER A 27 -18.23 0.48 10.71
CA SER A 27 -16.88 0.69 11.23
C SER A 27 -15.86 -0.14 10.45
N SER A 28 -14.82 0.52 9.93
CA SER A 28 -13.70 -0.09 9.21
C SER A 28 -12.97 -1.16 10.05
N ALA A 29 -13.13 -1.14 11.37
CA ALA A 29 -12.52 -2.09 12.29
C ALA A 29 -12.90 -3.55 12.00
N GLY A 30 -14.12 -3.82 11.52
CA GLY A 30 -14.55 -5.17 11.14
C GLY A 30 -13.89 -5.67 9.85
N GLN A 31 -13.54 -4.76 8.94
CA GLN A 31 -12.98 -5.09 7.62
C GLN A 31 -11.49 -5.45 7.69
N CYS A 32 -10.77 -4.92 8.69
CA CYS A 32 -9.35 -5.21 8.90
C CYS A 32 -9.10 -6.38 9.86
N ARG A 33 -10.14 -7.11 10.29
CA ARG A 33 -9.96 -8.25 11.20
C ARG A 33 -9.78 -9.54 10.40
N LEU A 34 -8.70 -10.25 10.67
CA LEU A 34 -8.48 -11.62 10.19
C LEU A 34 -8.95 -12.62 11.24
N THR A 35 -9.65 -13.65 10.81
CA THR A 35 -9.97 -14.83 11.60
C THR A 35 -9.01 -15.97 11.29
N ASN A 36 -8.99 -17.01 12.13
CA ASN A 36 -8.21 -18.22 11.83
C ASN A 36 -8.69 -18.91 10.54
N GLU A 37 -9.99 -18.83 10.23
CA GLU A 37 -10.56 -19.37 8.99
C GLU A 37 -10.01 -18.64 7.76
N ASP A 38 -9.86 -17.32 7.83
CA ASP A 38 -9.25 -16.52 6.76
C ASP A 38 -7.79 -16.90 6.52
N LEU A 39 -7.03 -17.12 7.60
CA LEU A 39 -5.64 -17.56 7.50
C LEU A 39 -5.53 -18.96 6.89
N ILE A 40 -6.37 -19.90 7.32
CA ILE A 40 -6.44 -21.26 6.74
C ILE A 40 -6.81 -21.21 5.25
N ALA A 41 -7.80 -20.38 4.88
CA ALA A 41 -8.19 -20.19 3.49
C ALA A 41 -7.02 -19.63 2.66
N ASN A 42 -6.32 -18.61 3.15
CA ASN A 42 -5.15 -18.04 2.48
C ASN A 42 -4.02 -19.07 2.29
N ARG A 43 -3.71 -19.88 3.31
CA ARG A 43 -2.70 -20.95 3.23
C ARG A 43 -3.07 -22.06 2.25
N SER A 44 -4.33 -22.14 1.83
CA SER A 44 -4.79 -23.14 0.85
C SER A 44 -4.64 -22.66 -0.60
N LEU A 45 -4.31 -21.38 -0.81
CA LEU A 45 -4.06 -20.79 -2.12
C LEU A 45 -2.66 -21.16 -2.62
N SER A 46 -2.49 -21.30 -3.94
CA SER A 46 -1.16 -21.31 -4.54
C SER A 46 -0.49 -19.93 -4.43
N TRP A 47 0.83 -19.89 -4.56
CA TRP A 47 1.59 -18.64 -4.49
C TRP A 47 1.06 -17.55 -5.46
N PRO A 48 0.81 -17.81 -6.75
CA PRO A 48 0.24 -16.79 -7.64
C PRO A 48 -1.17 -16.35 -7.22
N GLU A 49 -1.98 -17.25 -6.66
CA GLU A 49 -3.33 -16.94 -6.19
C GLU A 49 -3.34 -16.09 -4.92
N PHE A 50 -2.34 -16.27 -4.05
CA PHE A 50 -2.18 -15.46 -2.85
C PHE A 50 -1.51 -14.11 -3.14
N ASP A 51 -0.43 -14.12 -3.94
CA ASP A 51 0.44 -12.95 -4.09
C ASP A 51 0.03 -12.00 -5.20
N GLN A 52 -0.38 -12.55 -6.34
CA GLN A 52 -0.54 -11.80 -7.59
C GLN A 52 -2.01 -11.58 -7.94
N ARG A 53 -2.92 -12.39 -7.38
CA ARG A 53 -4.35 -12.29 -7.64
C ARG A 53 -5.08 -11.86 -6.36
N GLN A 54 -5.97 -10.88 -6.46
CA GLN A 54 -6.85 -10.49 -5.36
C GLN A 54 -8.04 -11.45 -5.26
N ASN A 55 -7.75 -12.74 -5.04
CA ASN A 55 -8.76 -13.81 -5.08
C ASN A 55 -9.72 -13.80 -3.87
N SER A 56 -9.34 -13.15 -2.78
CA SER A 56 -10.16 -12.96 -1.59
C SER A 56 -9.89 -11.59 -0.96
N ARG A 57 -10.90 -11.05 -0.28
CA ARG A 57 -10.81 -9.81 0.51
C ARG A 57 -9.79 -9.90 1.66
N THR A 58 -9.40 -11.11 2.04
CA THR A 58 -8.46 -11.39 3.14
C THR A 58 -7.05 -11.74 2.68
N THR A 59 -6.79 -11.72 1.36
CA THR A 59 -5.42 -11.74 0.84
C THR A 59 -4.70 -10.44 1.19
N TRP A 60 -3.37 -10.50 1.32
CA TRP A 60 -2.57 -9.34 1.72
C TRP A 60 -2.78 -8.13 0.78
N SER A 61 -2.90 -8.36 -0.53
CA SER A 61 -3.08 -7.29 -1.53
C SER A 61 -4.45 -6.62 -1.40
N ALA A 62 -5.51 -7.40 -1.18
CA ALA A 62 -6.85 -6.88 -0.96
C ALA A 62 -6.95 -6.09 0.36
N LEU A 63 -6.38 -6.62 1.44
CA LEU A 63 -6.28 -5.94 2.73
C LEU A 63 -5.48 -4.64 2.63
N GLY A 64 -4.32 -4.67 1.96
CA GLY A 64 -3.48 -3.48 1.75
C GLY A 64 -4.19 -2.40 0.94
N SER A 65 -4.94 -2.79 -0.10
CA SER A 65 -5.74 -1.86 -0.91
C SER A 65 -6.91 -1.24 -0.12
N ALA A 66 -7.43 -1.96 0.88
CA ALA A 66 -8.44 -1.46 1.80
C ALA A 66 -7.86 -0.61 2.96
N GLY A 67 -6.54 -0.37 2.99
CA GLY A 67 -5.87 0.35 4.08
C GLY A 67 -5.61 -0.48 5.34
N CYS A 68 -5.89 -1.78 5.30
CA CYS A 68 -5.70 -2.70 6.42
C CYS A 68 -4.26 -3.21 6.49
N HIS A 69 -3.29 -2.31 6.61
CA HIS A 69 -1.86 -2.62 6.44
C HIS A 69 -1.31 -3.62 7.47
N GLU A 70 -1.71 -3.51 8.75
CA GLU A 70 -1.30 -4.46 9.78
C GLU A 70 -1.86 -5.87 9.49
N ALA A 71 -3.14 -5.96 9.12
CA ALA A 71 -3.74 -7.23 8.75
C ALA A 71 -3.10 -7.83 7.49
N ALA A 72 -2.77 -6.99 6.50
CA ALA A 72 -2.04 -7.43 5.31
C ALA A 72 -0.68 -8.04 5.66
N ALA A 73 0.07 -7.40 6.57
CA ALA A 73 1.35 -7.93 7.05
C ALA A 73 1.18 -9.26 7.80
N VAL A 74 0.14 -9.38 8.64
CA VAL A 74 -0.20 -10.63 9.34
C VAL A 74 -0.55 -11.75 8.35
N ALA A 75 -1.46 -11.51 7.40
CA ALA A 75 -1.82 -12.49 6.38
C ALA A 75 -0.60 -12.96 5.57
N TYR A 76 0.29 -12.05 5.24
CA TYR A 76 1.50 -12.37 4.49
C TYR A 76 2.49 -13.21 5.30
N ALA A 77 2.79 -12.79 6.53
CA ALA A 77 3.69 -13.50 7.42
C ALA A 77 3.18 -14.92 7.68
N ASP A 78 1.87 -15.06 7.89
CA ASP A 78 1.20 -16.33 8.08
C ASP A 78 1.31 -17.27 6.87
N TYR A 79 1.07 -16.75 5.66
CA TYR A 79 1.23 -17.51 4.43
C TYR A 79 2.68 -17.98 4.22
N LEU A 80 3.68 -17.14 4.50
CA LEU A 80 5.09 -17.54 4.39
C LEU A 80 5.50 -18.61 5.42
N ALA A 81 4.88 -18.60 6.60
CA ALA A 81 5.20 -19.55 7.66
C ALA A 81 4.50 -20.91 7.48
N PHE A 82 3.26 -20.91 6.98
CA PHE A 82 2.39 -22.09 7.03
C PHE A 82 1.74 -22.46 5.68
N GLY A 83 1.93 -21.66 4.64
CA GLY A 83 1.42 -21.92 3.30
C GLY A 83 2.33 -22.83 2.47
N PRO A 84 1.99 -23.06 1.19
CA PRO A 84 2.78 -23.87 0.28
C PRO A 84 4.16 -23.26 0.05
N SER A 85 5.15 -24.14 -0.12
CA SER A 85 6.53 -23.71 -0.44
C SER A 85 6.57 -22.94 -1.76
N ILE A 86 7.26 -21.79 -1.75
CA ILE A 86 7.48 -20.97 -2.92
C ILE A 86 8.74 -21.45 -3.64
N SER A 87 8.57 -22.09 -4.79
CA SER A 87 9.70 -22.61 -5.58
C SER A 87 10.36 -21.51 -6.41
N GLY A 88 11.69 -21.43 -6.35
CA GLY A 88 12.51 -20.52 -7.15
C GLY A 88 12.91 -19.23 -6.41
N GLU A 89 14.20 -18.90 -6.45
CA GLU A 89 14.80 -17.75 -5.74
C GLU A 89 14.09 -16.43 -6.07
N ARG A 90 13.76 -16.21 -7.36
CA ARG A 90 13.06 -15.00 -7.81
C ARG A 90 11.77 -14.78 -7.04
N TYR A 91 10.95 -15.81 -6.86
CA TYR A 91 9.66 -15.69 -6.20
C TYR A 91 9.82 -15.60 -4.68
N GLN A 92 10.77 -16.34 -4.08
CA GLN A 92 11.06 -16.25 -2.66
C GLN A 92 11.53 -14.84 -2.25
N THR A 93 12.42 -14.25 -3.04
CA THR A 93 12.92 -12.89 -2.81
C THR A 93 11.84 -11.83 -3.01
N THR A 94 11.01 -11.95 -4.05
CA THR A 94 9.80 -11.12 -4.21
C THR A 94 8.89 -11.24 -2.99
N ALA A 95 8.69 -12.45 -2.47
CA ALA A 95 7.79 -12.68 -1.35
C ALA A 95 8.27 -12.01 -0.05
N ARG A 96 9.57 -12.12 0.25
CA ARG A 96 10.19 -11.41 1.38
C ARG A 96 10.05 -9.89 1.22
N PHE A 97 10.24 -9.38 0.00
CA PHE A 97 10.05 -7.95 -0.27
C PHE A 97 8.61 -7.50 -0.02
N HIS A 98 7.61 -8.25 -0.49
CA HIS A 98 6.20 -7.89 -0.28
C HIS A 98 5.77 -7.96 1.18
N LEU A 99 6.25 -8.94 1.97
CA LEU A 99 6.06 -8.94 3.41
C LEU A 99 6.70 -7.71 4.05
N GLY A 100 7.97 -7.43 3.74
CA GLY A 100 8.68 -6.27 4.25
C GLY A 100 8.00 -4.95 3.90
N ARG A 101 7.48 -4.82 2.68
CA ARG A 101 6.69 -3.66 2.25
C ARG A 101 5.37 -3.54 3.01
N SER A 102 4.67 -4.65 3.25
CA SER A 102 3.45 -4.66 4.05
C SER A 102 3.71 -4.19 5.48
N LEU A 103 4.81 -4.65 6.09
CA LEU A 103 5.29 -4.17 7.39
C LEU A 103 5.59 -2.67 7.36
N ALA A 104 6.23 -2.16 6.30
CA ALA A 104 6.53 -0.74 6.15
C ALA A 104 5.25 0.12 6.04
N TYR A 105 4.26 -0.36 5.29
CA TYR A 105 2.94 0.29 5.22
C TYR A 105 2.21 0.31 6.56
N ALA A 106 2.42 -0.71 7.40
CA ALA A 106 1.89 -0.75 8.76
C ALA A 106 2.70 0.08 9.77
N GLY A 107 3.77 0.77 9.34
CA GLY A 107 4.62 1.59 10.20
C GLY A 107 5.69 0.82 10.98
N ARG A 108 5.80 -0.52 10.79
CA ARG A 108 6.80 -1.40 11.43
C ARG A 108 8.15 -1.27 10.74
N THR A 109 8.70 -0.06 10.75
CA THR A 109 9.81 0.39 9.90
C THR A 109 11.08 -0.45 10.06
N GLU A 110 11.52 -0.70 11.30
CA GLU A 110 12.76 -1.47 11.53
C GLU A 110 12.63 -2.93 11.08
N GLU A 111 11.48 -3.54 11.35
CA GLU A 111 11.20 -4.91 10.96
C GLU A 111 11.06 -5.04 9.44
N ALA A 112 10.39 -4.08 8.82
CA ALA A 112 10.33 -3.95 7.37
C ALA A 112 11.73 -3.88 6.76
N ALA A 113 12.61 -3.02 7.28
CA ALA A 113 13.98 -2.89 6.78
C ALA A 113 14.75 -4.23 6.85
N ARG A 114 14.67 -4.92 7.99
CA ARG A 114 15.30 -6.25 8.15
C ARG A 114 14.73 -7.26 7.16
N MET A 115 13.41 -7.32 7.01
CA MET A 115 12.76 -8.25 6.08
C MET A 115 13.11 -7.95 4.62
N ILE A 116 13.03 -6.68 4.19
CA ILE A 116 13.37 -6.27 2.82
C ILE A 116 14.84 -6.56 2.52
N ALA A 117 15.77 -6.39 3.47
CA ALA A 117 17.17 -6.71 3.26
C ALA A 117 17.39 -8.19 2.87
N THR A 118 16.55 -9.12 3.33
CA THR A 118 16.60 -10.55 2.96
C THR A 118 16.04 -10.86 1.56
N ALA A 119 15.46 -9.86 0.89
CA ALA A 119 14.94 -9.97 -0.46
C ALA A 119 16.02 -9.78 -1.54
N ARG A 120 17.29 -9.53 -1.19
CA ARG A 120 18.37 -9.47 -2.17
C ARG A 120 18.53 -10.81 -2.89
N ARG A 121 18.91 -10.74 -4.17
CA ARG A 121 19.31 -11.89 -4.98
C ARG A 121 20.82 -11.98 -5.05
N GLU A 122 21.34 -13.20 -5.14
CA GLU A 122 22.76 -13.40 -5.40
C GLU A 122 23.11 -12.94 -6.82
N THR A 123 22.27 -13.32 -7.79
CA THR A 123 22.41 -12.92 -9.20
C THR A 123 21.13 -12.25 -9.70
N GLU A 124 21.28 -11.11 -10.37
CA GLU A 124 20.17 -10.46 -11.04
C GLU A 124 19.80 -11.18 -12.33
N VAL A 125 18.50 -11.26 -12.62
CA VAL A 125 17.96 -12.03 -13.74
C VAL A 125 17.07 -11.16 -14.62
N GLY A 126 17.18 -11.35 -15.94
CA GLY A 126 16.30 -10.68 -16.92
C GLY A 126 16.52 -9.16 -17.02
N GLY A 127 17.71 -8.66 -16.68
CA GLY A 127 18.04 -7.24 -16.74
C GLY A 127 17.33 -6.38 -15.69
N LEU A 128 16.64 -6.98 -14.72
CA LEU A 128 16.01 -6.27 -13.61
C LEU A 128 17.05 -6.00 -12.53
N HIS A 129 17.30 -4.71 -12.26
CA HIS A 129 18.19 -4.23 -11.20
C HIS A 129 17.49 -4.25 -9.84
N TRP A 130 17.06 -5.45 -9.47
CA TRP A 130 16.28 -5.75 -8.28
C TRP A 130 17.01 -5.34 -7.00
N ASN A 131 18.31 -5.59 -6.92
CA ASN A 131 19.09 -5.31 -5.71
C ASN A 131 19.24 -3.81 -5.46
N ASP A 132 19.25 -2.96 -6.49
CA ASP A 132 19.23 -1.51 -6.32
C ASP A 132 17.88 -1.05 -5.74
N TYR A 133 16.77 -1.62 -6.22
CA TYR A 133 15.45 -1.32 -5.66
C TYR A 133 15.31 -1.76 -4.20
N VAL A 134 15.78 -2.97 -3.88
CA VAL A 134 15.80 -3.50 -2.50
C VAL A 134 16.63 -2.60 -1.60
N GLN A 135 17.86 -2.26 -2.00
CA GLN A 135 18.77 -1.45 -1.18
C GLN A 135 18.27 -0.02 -1.02
N GLY A 136 17.72 0.61 -2.06
CA GLY A 136 17.12 1.93 -1.96
C GLY A 136 15.94 1.95 -0.99
N THR A 137 15.08 0.93 -1.04
CA THR A 137 13.95 0.81 -0.12
C THR A 137 14.42 0.63 1.33
N VAL A 138 15.43 -0.22 1.58
CA VAL A 138 16.04 -0.35 2.92
C VAL A 138 16.61 0.99 3.39
N ALA A 139 17.35 1.67 2.52
CA ALA A 139 17.99 2.95 2.84
C ALA A 139 16.98 4.02 3.26
N PHE A 140 15.81 4.07 2.62
CA PHE A 140 14.70 4.93 3.08
C PHE A 140 14.25 4.57 4.50
N LEU A 141 13.98 3.28 4.75
CA LEU A 141 13.48 2.81 6.05
C LEU A 141 14.52 2.98 7.17
N THR A 142 15.81 2.93 6.85
CA THR A 142 16.91 3.12 7.81
C THR A 142 17.44 4.54 7.85
N ARG A 143 16.78 5.50 7.19
CA ARG A 143 17.17 6.93 7.15
C ARG A 143 18.56 7.18 6.55
N ASP A 144 19.02 6.31 5.68
CA ASP A 144 20.25 6.47 4.90
C ASP A 144 19.96 7.15 3.55
N ARG A 145 20.01 8.49 3.55
CA ARG A 145 19.68 9.27 2.36
C ARG A 145 20.73 9.10 1.25
N GLU A 146 21.99 8.95 1.61
CA GLU A 146 23.09 8.83 0.66
C GLU A 146 22.96 7.56 -0.17
N THR A 147 22.74 6.42 0.48
CA THR A 147 22.50 5.15 -0.21
C THR A 147 21.23 5.23 -1.05
N LEU A 148 20.14 5.84 -0.57
CA LEU A 148 18.93 5.98 -1.36
C LEU A 148 19.18 6.79 -2.65
N VAL A 149 19.91 7.91 -2.58
CA VAL A 149 20.29 8.70 -3.77
C VAL A 149 21.11 7.86 -4.75
N ALA A 150 22.14 7.16 -4.25
CA ALA A 150 23.01 6.36 -5.11
C ALA A 150 22.25 5.23 -5.81
N ARG A 151 21.37 4.52 -5.09
CA ARG A 151 20.57 3.41 -5.63
C ARG A 151 19.50 3.89 -6.60
N GLN A 152 18.86 5.01 -6.32
CA GLN A 152 17.91 5.61 -7.26
C GLN A 152 18.61 6.01 -8.57
N ALA A 153 19.78 6.66 -8.50
CA ALA A 153 20.54 7.04 -9.69
C ALA A 153 21.01 5.82 -10.49
N SER A 154 21.54 4.79 -9.81
CA SER A 154 21.93 3.52 -10.45
C SER A 154 20.77 2.88 -11.21
N LEU A 155 19.59 2.82 -10.58
CA LEU A 155 18.40 2.19 -11.15
C LEU A 155 17.78 3.02 -12.29
N ALA A 156 17.80 4.34 -12.18
CA ALA A 156 17.29 5.25 -13.21
C ALA A 156 18.12 5.24 -14.50
N ALA A 157 19.41 4.87 -14.41
CA ALA A 157 20.27 4.68 -15.59
C ALA A 157 19.95 3.39 -16.38
N GLN A 158 19.11 2.50 -15.83
CA GLN A 158 18.84 1.20 -16.43
C GLN A 158 17.65 1.26 -17.39
N SER A 159 17.76 0.47 -18.47
CA SER A 159 16.66 0.25 -19.40
C SER A 159 15.61 -0.73 -18.82
N GLY A 160 14.46 -0.84 -19.47
CA GLY A 160 13.41 -1.80 -19.10
C GLY A 160 12.29 -1.20 -18.24
N PHE A 161 11.06 -1.63 -18.51
CA PHE A 161 9.86 -1.09 -17.89
C PHE A 161 9.89 -1.22 -16.36
N ALA A 162 10.22 -2.39 -15.84
CA ALA A 162 10.26 -2.63 -14.39
C ALA A 162 11.32 -1.79 -13.66
N ASN A 163 12.50 -1.57 -14.27
CA ASN A 163 13.53 -0.72 -13.69
C ASN A 163 13.06 0.73 -13.61
N ARG A 164 12.41 1.25 -14.66
CA ARG A 164 11.84 2.62 -14.65
C ARG A 164 10.80 2.79 -13.54
N ILE A 165 9.88 1.83 -13.41
CA ILE A 165 8.86 1.84 -12.35
C ILE A 165 9.52 1.88 -10.96
N ASN A 166 10.49 1.00 -10.71
CA ASN A 166 11.17 0.95 -9.42
C ASN A 166 12.02 2.20 -9.14
N ALA A 167 12.67 2.77 -10.17
CA ALA A 167 13.38 4.05 -10.06
C ALA A 167 12.44 5.20 -9.69
N GLY A 168 11.22 5.21 -10.26
CA GLY A 168 10.18 6.18 -9.92
C GLY A 168 9.73 6.07 -8.46
N VAL A 169 9.56 4.85 -7.95
CA VAL A 169 9.25 4.64 -6.52
C VAL A 169 10.36 5.21 -5.64
N LEU A 170 11.64 4.91 -5.91
CA LEU A 170 12.76 5.46 -5.13
C LEU A 170 12.85 6.99 -5.24
N ALA A 171 12.52 7.57 -6.39
CA ALA A 171 12.45 9.02 -6.56
C ALA A 171 11.33 9.64 -5.70
N GLY A 172 10.17 8.99 -5.60
CA GLY A 172 9.10 9.39 -4.68
C GLY A 172 9.53 9.33 -3.22
N LEU A 173 10.24 8.27 -2.82
CA LEU A 173 10.81 8.15 -1.47
C LEU A 173 11.82 9.27 -1.16
N LEU A 174 12.65 9.66 -2.13
CA LEU A 174 13.57 10.80 -1.98
C LEU A 174 12.84 12.14 -1.86
N HIS A 175 11.81 12.33 -2.67
CA HIS A 175 11.02 13.56 -2.68
C HIS A 175 10.30 13.75 -1.34
N CYS A 176 9.64 12.70 -0.86
CA CYS A 176 8.94 12.68 0.42
C CYS A 176 9.81 12.12 1.56
N TRP A 177 11.10 12.46 1.58
CA TRP A 177 12.11 11.89 2.48
C TRP A 177 11.67 11.82 3.95
N ASN A 178 11.01 12.85 4.48
CA ASN A 178 10.65 12.93 5.90
C ASN A 178 9.26 12.36 6.24
N ARG A 179 8.62 11.68 5.30
CA ARG A 179 7.29 11.09 5.50
C ARG A 179 7.37 9.62 5.90
N PRO A 180 6.36 9.07 6.60
CA PRO A 180 6.22 7.63 6.76
C PRO A 180 6.18 6.92 5.40
N TYR A 181 6.60 5.65 5.36
CA TYR A 181 6.65 4.88 4.12
C TYR A 181 5.32 4.86 3.36
N LEU A 182 4.19 4.74 4.07
CA LEU A 182 2.84 4.80 3.49
C LEU A 182 2.60 6.06 2.66
N GLU A 183 3.00 7.22 3.18
CA GLU A 183 2.88 8.50 2.47
C GLU A 183 3.93 8.62 1.36
N ALA A 184 5.18 8.28 1.65
CA ALA A 184 6.30 8.47 0.73
C ALA A 184 6.22 7.58 -0.52
N ALA A 185 5.66 6.38 -0.40
CA ALA A 185 5.45 5.46 -1.51
C ALA A 185 4.16 5.75 -2.31
N ALA A 186 3.37 6.77 -1.91
CA ALA A 186 2.14 7.10 -2.60
C ALA A 186 2.41 7.77 -3.97
N PRO A 187 1.49 7.63 -4.95
CA PRO A 187 1.65 8.24 -6.28
C PRO A 187 1.91 9.75 -6.25
N ALA A 188 1.37 10.46 -5.26
CA ALA A 188 1.60 11.90 -5.09
C ALA A 188 3.09 12.25 -4.96
N CYS A 189 3.86 11.47 -4.19
CA CYS A 189 5.29 11.69 -4.00
C CYS A 189 6.08 11.32 -5.26
N THR A 190 5.71 10.22 -5.92
CA THR A 190 6.31 9.80 -7.18
C THR A 190 6.09 10.83 -8.29
N THR A 191 4.86 11.30 -8.50
CA THR A 191 4.55 12.34 -9.49
C THR A 191 5.24 13.67 -9.17
N ALA A 192 5.24 14.08 -7.90
CA ALA A 192 5.89 15.32 -7.47
C ALA A 192 7.43 15.28 -7.59
N SER A 193 8.03 14.09 -7.65
CA SER A 193 9.46 13.93 -7.97
C SER A 193 9.79 14.28 -9.43
N GLY A 194 8.78 14.53 -10.28
CA GLY A 194 8.95 14.73 -11.71
C GLY A 194 9.00 13.42 -12.52
N TYR A 195 8.89 12.27 -11.86
CA TYR A 195 8.77 10.99 -12.54
C TYR A 195 7.45 10.89 -13.31
N GLN A 196 7.56 10.48 -14.57
CA GLN A 196 6.42 10.16 -15.42
C GLN A 196 6.35 8.64 -15.60
N MET A 197 5.17 8.06 -15.33
CA MET A 197 4.94 6.64 -15.60
C MET A 197 5.19 6.38 -17.09
N PRO A 198 6.06 5.42 -17.45
CA PRO A 198 6.29 5.08 -18.84
C PRO A 198 5.00 4.51 -19.44
N ALA A 199 4.71 4.89 -20.68
CA ALA A 199 3.72 4.17 -21.49
C ALA A 199 4.19 2.71 -21.67
N GLU A 200 3.24 1.79 -21.64
CA GLU A 200 3.47 0.36 -21.89
C GLU A 200 3.94 0.09 -23.33
#